data_AF-A0A317IML3-F1
#
_entry.id   AF-A0A317IML3-F1
#
_cell.length_a   1.000
_cell.length_b   1.000
_cell.length_c   1.000
_cell.angle_alpha   90.00
_cell.angle_beta   90.00
_cell.angle_gamma   90.00
#
_symmetry.space_group_name_H-M   'P 1'
#
loop_
_entity.id
_entity.type
_entity.pdbx_description
1 polymer ?
#
loop_
_entity_poly.entity_id
_entity_poly.type
_entity_poly.pdbx_seq_one_letter_code
_entity_poly.pdbx_strand_id
1 'polypeptide(L)'
;EAVAARYRLHFKPALMRPADYEKLMATMKAAFIGQGKEGIVKARAAEDRLMRDTWMQEGYDLLPKLQRLRIPTLVISGDHDFFPPEIAGHIARAIPKAQLVMLKNCGHFAYLESAGEVRNALDDFFRHSRPSRN
;
A
#
# COMPACT_ATOMS: atom_id res chain seq x y z
N GLU A 1 -6.36 -9.99 23.60
CA GLU A 1 -7.07 -10.84 22.61
C GLU A 1 -8.03 -10.06 21.70
N ALA A 2 -8.90 -9.18 22.22
CA ALA A 2 -9.88 -8.44 21.40
C ALA A 2 -9.31 -7.64 20.21
N VAL A 3 -8.14 -7.00 20.38
CA VAL A 3 -7.48 -6.24 19.30
C VAL A 3 -6.99 -7.15 18.16
N ALA A 4 -6.48 -8.34 18.50
CA ALA A 4 -6.03 -9.31 17.51
C ALA A 4 -7.20 -9.94 16.74
N ALA A 5 -8.33 -10.20 17.42
CA ALA A 5 -9.56 -10.67 16.79
C ALA A 5 -10.14 -9.62 15.81
N ARG A 6 -10.11 -8.33 16.18
CA ARG A 6 -10.50 -7.23 15.29
C ARG A 6 -9.65 -7.18 14.02
N TYR A 7 -8.32 -7.30 14.17
CA TYR A 7 -7.42 -7.31 13.01
C TYR A 7 -7.56 -8.57 12.15
N ARG A 8 -7.94 -9.71 12.75
CA ARG A 8 -8.27 -10.93 11.99
C ARG A 8 -9.40 -10.72 11.00
N LEU A 9 -10.49 -10.11 11.47
CA LEU A 9 -11.64 -9.81 10.62
C LEU A 9 -11.29 -8.75 9.56
N HIS A 10 -10.47 -7.77 9.92
CA HIS A 10 -10.16 -6.64 9.05
C HIS A 10 -9.18 -7.00 7.91
N PHE A 11 -8.14 -7.79 8.18
CA PHE A 11 -7.07 -8.06 7.19
C PHE A 11 -7.20 -9.38 6.46
N LYS A 12 -8.05 -10.31 6.93
CA LYS A 12 -8.26 -11.57 6.20
C LYS A 12 -8.77 -11.35 4.76
N PRO A 13 -9.67 -10.40 4.47
CA PRO A 13 -10.08 -10.08 3.09
C PRO A 13 -8.99 -9.36 2.28
N ALA A 14 -7.97 -8.80 2.93
CA ALA A 14 -6.91 -8.04 2.29
C ALA A 14 -5.77 -8.93 1.77
N LEU A 15 -5.82 -10.24 2.02
CA LEU A 15 -4.82 -11.21 1.58
C LEU A 15 -5.43 -12.12 0.54
N MET A 16 -4.67 -12.42 -0.52
CA MET A 16 -5.08 -13.44 -1.48
C MET A 16 -4.98 -14.84 -0.86
N ARG A 17 -3.92 -15.10 -0.09
CA ARG A 17 -3.73 -16.42 0.54
C ARG A 17 -3.99 -16.37 2.04
N PRO A 18 -4.95 -17.15 2.56
CA PRO A 18 -5.21 -17.21 4.00
C PRO A 18 -4.00 -17.63 4.84
N ALA A 19 -3.06 -18.40 4.28
CA ALA A 19 -1.83 -18.81 4.94
C ALA A 19 -0.88 -17.64 5.26
N ASP A 20 -0.96 -16.54 4.50
CA ASP A 20 -0.14 -15.34 4.72
C ASP A 20 -0.62 -14.51 5.91
N TYR A 21 -1.80 -14.83 6.47
CA TYR A 21 -2.37 -14.12 7.62
C TYR A 21 -1.48 -14.19 8.86
N GLU A 22 -0.99 -15.37 9.22
CA GLU A 22 -0.16 -15.53 10.43
C GLU A 22 1.17 -14.79 10.28
N LYS A 23 1.73 -14.77 9.06
CA LYS A 23 2.93 -13.98 8.72
C LYS A 23 2.66 -12.48 8.88
N LEU A 24 1.53 -11.98 8.34
CA LEU A 24 1.13 -10.58 8.49
C LEU A 24 0.98 -10.21 9.97
N MET A 25 0.26 -11.01 10.74
CA MET A 25 0.04 -10.74 12.16
C MET A 25 1.32 -10.80 12.98
N ALA A 26 2.25 -11.70 12.67
CA ALA A 26 3.55 -11.74 13.31
C ALA A 26 4.33 -10.43 13.09
N THR A 27 4.37 -9.95 11.84
CA THR A 27 5.00 -8.66 11.49
C THR A 27 4.33 -7.48 12.18
N MET A 28 3.00 -7.39 12.11
CA MET A 28 2.24 -6.29 12.72
C MET A 28 2.36 -6.29 14.26
N LYS A 29 2.29 -7.46 14.90
CA LYS A 29 2.43 -7.60 16.34
C LYS A 29 3.80 -7.11 16.82
N ALA A 30 4.87 -7.48 16.12
CA ALA A 30 6.21 -7.00 16.44
C ALA A 30 6.29 -5.47 16.34
N ALA A 31 5.72 -4.88 15.29
CA ALA A 31 5.67 -3.42 15.12
C ALA A 31 4.87 -2.73 16.25
N PHE A 32 3.70 -3.27 16.62
CA PHE A 32 2.88 -2.71 17.70
C PHE A 32 3.55 -2.81 19.07
N ILE A 33 4.24 -3.91 19.36
CA ILE A 33 5.00 -4.05 20.62
C ILE A 33 6.12 -3.01 20.67
N GLY A 34 6.88 -2.85 19.57
CA GLY A 34 7.97 -1.87 19.49
C GLY A 34 7.52 -0.42 19.64
N GLN A 35 6.29 -0.09 19.22
CA GLN A 35 5.72 1.26 19.32
C GLN A 35 5.24 1.63 20.73
N GLY A 36 4.91 0.64 21.57
CA GLY A 36 4.33 0.86 22.90
C GLY A 36 2.95 1.57 22.86
N LYS A 37 2.40 1.87 24.05
CA LYS A 37 1.07 2.51 24.17
C LYS A 37 1.01 3.88 23.50
N GLU A 38 2.06 4.69 23.68
CA GLU A 38 2.12 6.04 23.11
C GLU A 38 2.17 6.01 21.59
N GLY A 39 2.94 5.10 20.98
CA GLY A 39 3.00 4.96 19.53
C GLY A 39 1.65 4.53 18.94
N ILE A 40 0.92 3.64 19.61
CA ILE A 40 -0.44 3.24 19.21
C ILE A 40 -1.41 4.44 19.25
N VAL A 41 -1.35 5.27 20.30
CA VAL A 41 -2.19 6.48 20.40
C VAL A 41 -1.87 7.47 19.28
N LYS A 42 -0.59 7.70 18.99
CA LYS A 42 -0.15 8.57 17.88
C LYS A 42 -0.60 8.04 16.52
N ALA A 43 -0.49 6.73 16.28
CA ALA A 43 -0.92 6.12 15.02
C ALA A 43 -2.44 6.28 14.80
N ARG A 44 -3.26 6.07 15.84
CA ARG A 44 -4.71 6.30 15.78
C ARG A 44 -5.06 7.75 15.51
N ALA A 45 -4.39 8.70 16.19
CA ALA A 45 -4.63 10.11 15.94
C ALA A 45 -4.29 10.52 14.50
N ALA A 46 -3.25 9.92 13.91
CA ALA A 46 -2.90 10.13 12.50
C ALA A 46 -3.96 9.52 11.55
N GLU A 47 -4.42 8.29 11.82
CA GLU A 47 -5.50 7.64 11.09
C GLU A 47 -6.79 8.47 11.13
N ASP A 48 -7.22 8.88 12.32
CA ASP A 48 -8.43 9.70 12.52
C ASP A 48 -8.36 11.01 11.75
N ARG A 49 -7.18 11.65 11.72
CA ARG A 49 -6.96 12.85 10.93
C ARG A 49 -7.03 12.56 9.43
N LEU A 50 -6.37 11.52 8.94
CA LEU A 50 -6.42 11.15 7.52
C LEU A 50 -7.86 10.86 7.09
N MET A 51 -8.65 10.16 7.90
CA MET A 51 -10.05 9.89 7.61
C MET A 51 -10.87 11.19 7.51
N ARG A 52 -10.69 12.13 8.45
CA ARG A 52 -11.39 13.43 8.42
C ARG A 52 -10.97 14.31 7.25
N ASP A 53 -9.68 14.36 6.92
CA ASP A 53 -9.09 15.26 5.93
C ASP A 53 -9.19 14.69 4.49
N THR A 54 -9.55 13.42 4.34
CA THR A 54 -9.67 12.74 3.04
C THR A 54 -11.01 12.02 2.88
N TRP A 55 -11.18 10.84 3.48
CA TRP A 55 -12.31 9.93 3.25
C TRP A 55 -13.68 10.54 3.59
N MET A 56 -13.75 11.38 4.61
CA MET A 56 -14.97 12.06 5.04
C MET A 56 -15.22 13.39 4.31
N GLN A 57 -14.27 13.87 3.52
CA GLN A 57 -14.44 15.09 2.73
C GLN A 57 -15.18 14.77 1.44
N GLU A 58 -16.30 15.43 1.21
CA GLU A 58 -17.02 15.33 -0.05
C GLU A 58 -16.16 15.90 -1.19
N GLY A 59 -16.07 15.15 -2.29
CA GLY A 59 -15.31 15.59 -3.48
C GLY A 59 -13.79 15.57 -3.32
N TYR A 60 -13.24 14.88 -2.32
CA TYR A 60 -11.80 14.72 -2.19
C TYR A 60 -11.20 13.96 -3.37
N ASP A 61 -10.36 14.64 -4.17
CA ASP A 61 -9.67 14.05 -5.31
C ASP A 61 -8.23 14.59 -5.44
N LEU A 62 -7.26 13.68 -5.46
CA LEU A 62 -5.85 13.99 -5.67
C LEU A 62 -5.37 13.76 -7.10
N LEU A 63 -6.12 13.05 -7.96
CA LEU A 63 -5.70 12.74 -9.33
C LEU A 63 -5.29 13.98 -10.13
N PRO A 64 -5.98 15.15 -10.03
CA PRO A 64 -5.54 16.36 -10.73
C PRO A 64 -4.18 16.88 -10.27
N LYS A 65 -3.83 16.68 -9.00
CA LYS A 65 -2.53 17.10 -8.45
C LYS A 65 -1.41 16.17 -8.89
N LEU A 66 -1.69 14.88 -9.05
CA LEU A 66 -0.72 13.89 -9.52
C LEU A 66 -0.17 14.22 -10.93
N GLN A 67 -0.96 14.89 -11.78
CA GLN A 67 -0.54 15.35 -13.12
C GLN A 67 0.63 16.34 -13.10
N ARG A 68 0.87 17.00 -11.97
CA ARG A 68 1.96 17.96 -11.79
C ARG A 68 3.27 17.29 -11.40
N LEU A 69 3.25 16.02 -11.00
CA LEU A 69 4.45 15.28 -10.68
C LEU A 69 5.29 15.06 -11.94
N ARG A 70 6.61 15.18 -11.78
CA ARG A 70 7.61 14.95 -12.84
C ARG A 70 8.66 13.91 -12.44
N ILE A 71 8.55 13.41 -11.21
CA ILE A 71 9.41 12.36 -10.68
C ILE A 71 8.98 11.00 -11.26
N PRO A 72 9.92 10.16 -11.72
CA PRO A 72 9.60 8.78 -12.06
C PRO A 72 8.86 8.11 -10.90
N THR A 73 7.79 7.38 -11.20
CA THR A 73 6.94 6.76 -10.19
C THR A 73 6.63 5.32 -10.58
N LEU A 74 6.76 4.40 -9.63
CA LEU A 74 6.30 3.02 -9.77
C LEU A 74 5.08 2.82 -8.88
N VAL A 75 4.00 2.34 -9.48
CA VAL A 75 2.79 1.89 -8.78
C VAL A 75 2.77 0.37 -8.83
N ILE A 76 2.70 -0.27 -7.66
CA ILE A 76 2.57 -1.73 -7.54
C ILE A 76 1.24 -2.02 -6.84
N SER A 77 0.45 -2.94 -7.38
CA SER A 77 -0.81 -3.39 -6.78
C SER A 77 -1.03 -4.86 -7.09
N GLY A 78 -1.77 -5.55 -6.22
CA GLY A 78 -2.18 -6.93 -6.43
C GLY A 78 -3.56 -7.00 -7.09
N ASP A 79 -3.78 -7.99 -7.96
CA ASP A 79 -5.07 -8.16 -8.66
C ASP A 79 -6.20 -8.72 -7.78
N HIS A 80 -5.89 -9.12 -6.54
CA HIS A 80 -6.84 -9.53 -5.51
C HIS A 80 -6.81 -8.58 -4.30
N ASP A 81 -6.37 -7.33 -4.49
CA ASP A 81 -6.55 -6.28 -3.49
C ASP A 81 -8.05 -6.09 -3.22
N PHE A 82 -8.38 -5.72 -1.98
CA PHE A 82 -9.76 -5.39 -1.61
C PHE A 82 -10.20 -4.05 -2.21
N PHE A 83 -9.25 -3.20 -2.64
CA PHE A 83 -9.54 -2.07 -3.50
C PHE A 83 -9.64 -2.50 -4.97
N PRO A 84 -10.57 -1.92 -5.75
CA PRO A 84 -10.69 -2.22 -7.17
C PRO A 84 -9.36 -1.97 -7.92
N PRO A 85 -8.88 -2.92 -8.75
CA PRO A 85 -7.61 -2.78 -9.49
C PRO A 85 -7.52 -1.52 -10.36
N GLU A 86 -8.66 -0.97 -10.79
CA GLU A 86 -8.76 0.25 -11.59
C GLU A 86 -8.19 1.46 -10.86
N ILE A 87 -8.21 1.48 -9.52
CA ILE A 87 -7.68 2.58 -8.70
C ILE A 87 -6.18 2.75 -8.92
N ALA A 88 -5.41 1.65 -8.91
CA ALA A 88 -3.98 1.69 -9.23
C ALA A 88 -3.75 2.19 -10.67
N GLY A 89 -4.63 1.78 -11.59
CA GLY A 89 -4.66 2.27 -12.97
C GLY A 89 -4.89 3.78 -13.07
N HIS A 90 -5.82 4.34 -12.30
CA HIS A 90 -6.08 5.79 -12.26
C HIS A 90 -4.86 6.57 -11.76
N ILE A 91 -4.21 6.11 -10.69
CA ILE A 91 -3.01 6.73 -10.13
C ILE A 91 -1.88 6.72 -11.17
N ALA A 92 -1.59 5.57 -11.78
CA ALA A 92 -0.54 5.45 -12.77
C ALA A 92 -0.80 6.30 -14.03
N ARG A 93 -2.05 6.39 -14.50
CA ARG A 93 -2.40 7.26 -15.63
C ARG A 93 -2.31 8.75 -15.29
N ALA A 94 -2.57 9.12 -14.05
CA ALA A 94 -2.53 10.52 -13.62
C ALA A 94 -1.10 11.06 -13.47
N ILE A 95 -0.10 10.20 -13.23
CA ILE A 95 1.29 10.62 -13.02
C ILE A 95 2.09 10.47 -14.33
N PRO A 96 2.69 11.56 -14.86
CA PRO A 96 3.56 11.47 -16.03
C PRO A 96 4.75 10.54 -15.80
N LYS A 97 4.98 9.63 -16.77
CA LYS A 97 6.05 8.62 -16.73
C LYS A 97 5.92 7.61 -15.58
N ALA A 98 4.73 7.45 -14.98
CA ALA A 98 4.52 6.37 -14.05
C ALA A 98 4.45 5.01 -14.74
N GLN A 99 4.93 4.00 -14.05
CA GLN A 99 4.83 2.60 -14.43
C GLN A 99 3.86 1.91 -13.48
N LEU A 100 2.97 1.06 -14.01
CA LEU A 100 2.09 0.20 -13.22
C LEU A 100 2.54 -1.24 -13.35
N VAL A 101 2.74 -1.89 -12.21
CA VAL A 101 2.94 -3.34 -12.11
C VAL A 101 1.76 -3.92 -11.33
N MET A 102 0.95 -4.71 -12.04
CA MET A 102 -0.16 -5.46 -11.45
C MET A 102 0.29 -6.90 -11.20
N LEU A 103 0.44 -7.28 -9.93
CA LEU A 103 0.88 -8.61 -9.52
C LEU A 103 -0.28 -9.59 -9.54
N LYS A 104 -0.06 -10.78 -10.10
CA LYS A 104 -1.08 -11.82 -10.21
C LYS A 104 -1.16 -12.65 -8.94
N ASN A 105 -2.36 -13.06 -8.57
CA ASN A 105 -2.63 -13.84 -7.35
C ASN A 105 -2.04 -13.18 -6.10
N CYS A 106 -2.21 -11.87 -6.00
CA CYS A 106 -1.61 -11.05 -4.95
C CYS A 106 -2.66 -10.12 -4.35
N GLY A 107 -2.76 -10.07 -3.02
CA GLY A 107 -3.66 -9.18 -2.31
C GLY A 107 -3.04 -7.81 -2.03
N HIS A 108 -3.59 -7.14 -1.03
CA HIS A 108 -3.20 -5.79 -0.62
C HIS A 108 -1.75 -5.68 -0.16
N PHE A 109 -1.27 -6.71 0.56
CA PHE A 109 0.07 -6.72 1.13
C PHE A 109 1.10 -7.32 0.16
N ALA A 110 1.22 -6.71 -1.03
CA ALA A 110 2.09 -7.19 -2.11
C ALA A 110 3.53 -7.48 -1.68
N TYR A 111 4.11 -6.64 -0.81
CA TYR A 111 5.46 -6.82 -0.29
C TYR A 111 5.61 -8.09 0.58
N LEU A 112 4.52 -8.61 1.13
CA LEU A 112 4.50 -9.81 1.95
C LEU A 112 4.15 -11.04 1.12
N GLU A 113 3.15 -10.90 0.23
CA GLU A 113 2.57 -11.96 -0.58
C GLU A 113 3.42 -12.29 -1.82
N SER A 114 3.99 -11.29 -2.48
CA SER A 114 4.78 -11.46 -3.71
C SER A 114 6.13 -10.75 -3.59
N ALA A 115 6.81 -10.92 -2.46
CA ALA A 115 8.05 -10.21 -2.12
C ALA A 115 9.14 -10.27 -3.21
N GLY A 116 9.27 -11.41 -3.91
CA GLY A 116 10.21 -11.56 -5.03
C GLY A 116 9.83 -10.72 -6.24
N GLU A 117 8.55 -10.71 -6.61
CA GLU A 117 8.05 -9.90 -7.73
C GLU A 117 8.13 -8.40 -7.43
N VAL A 118 7.80 -8.00 -6.19
CA VAL A 118 7.98 -6.62 -5.73
C VAL A 118 9.43 -6.19 -5.82
N ARG A 119 10.38 -7.05 -5.37
CA ARG A 119 11.81 -6.76 -5.48
C ARG A 119 12.23 -6.59 -6.94
N ASN A 120 11.83 -7.51 -7.82
CA ASN A 120 12.17 -7.44 -9.24
C ASN A 120 11.64 -6.14 -9.87
N ALA A 121 10.38 -5.76 -9.56
CA ALA A 121 9.79 -4.52 -10.06
C ALA A 121 10.54 -3.27 -9.58
N LEU A 122 10.97 -3.24 -8.30
CA LEU A 122 11.79 -2.16 -7.76
C LEU A 122 13.15 -2.10 -8.44
N ASP A 123 13.82 -3.24 -8.59
CA ASP A 123 15.14 -3.33 -9.23
C ASP A 123 15.08 -2.88 -10.69
N ASP A 124 14.06 -3.30 -11.44
CA ASP A 124 13.81 -2.84 -12.81
C ASP A 124 13.54 -1.33 -12.85
N PHE A 125 12.69 -0.83 -11.97
CA PHE A 125 12.38 0.59 -11.92
C PHE A 125 13.63 1.43 -11.63
N PHE A 126 14.47 1.03 -10.67
CA PHE A 126 15.70 1.75 -10.35
C PHE A 126 16.75 1.67 -11.45
N ARG A 127 16.82 0.57 -12.21
CA ARG A 127 17.70 0.48 -13.39
C ARG A 127 17.33 1.51 -14.45
N HIS A 128 16.05 1.72 -14.70
CA HIS A 128 15.55 2.59 -15.79
C HIS A 128 15.29 4.04 -15.35
N SER A 129 15.22 4.31 -14.05
CA SER A 129 14.91 5.65 -13.50
C SER A 129 16.13 6.42 -13.00
N ARG A 130 17.35 5.87 -13.17
CA ARG A 130 18.58 6.60 -12.84
C ARG A 130 18.67 7.88 -13.68
N PRO A 131 18.87 9.06 -13.05
CA PRO A 131 19.24 10.25 -13.79
C PRO A 131 20.51 9.94 -14.59
N SER A 132 20.58 10.38 -15.84
CA SER A 132 21.84 10.46 -16.56
C SER A 132 22.84 11.16 -15.64
N ARG A 133 23.91 10.45 -15.25
CA ARG A 133 25.05 11.08 -14.57
C ARG A 133 25.66 12.05 -15.58
N ASN A 134 25.39 13.34 -15.39
CA ASN A 134 26.23 14.41 -15.93
C ASN A 134 27.50 14.51 -15.08
#